data_AF-A0A7J6Q7E8-F1
#
_entry.id   AF-A0A7J6Q7E8-F1
#
_cell.length_a   1.000
_cell.length_b   1.000
_cell.length_c   1.000
_cell.angle_alpha   90.00
_cell.angle_beta   90.00
_cell.angle_gamma   90.00
#
_symmetry.space_group_name_H-M   'P 1'
#
loop_
_entity.id
_entity.type
_entity.pdbx_description
1 polymer ?
#
loop_
_entity_poly.entity_id
_entity_poly.type
_entity_poly.pdbx_seq_one_letter_code
_entity_poly.pdbx_strand_id
1 'polypeptide(L)'
;MGASLTYLNEPNTDVETECGDWGPLSYSVSGMQGWRRSMEDGHVAHWDKDKRVGIFGVFDGHGGRGAARFVAQKVIQAMVNSKA
;
A
#
# COMPACT_ATOMS: atom_id res chain seq x y z
N MET A 1 -10.46 -3.47 30.05
CA MET A 1 -10.95 -4.57 29.20
C MET A 1 -10.94 -4.26 27.68
N GLY A 2 -10.55 -3.06 27.21
CA GLY A 2 -10.62 -2.70 25.78
C GLY A 2 -9.43 -3.13 24.91
N ALA A 3 -8.21 -3.22 25.45
CA ALA A 3 -7.01 -3.48 24.65
C ALA A 3 -6.95 -4.91 24.04
N SER A 4 -7.58 -5.90 24.69
CA SER A 4 -7.53 -7.30 24.26
C SER A 4 -8.27 -7.57 22.94
N LEU A 5 -9.23 -6.71 22.56
CA LEU A 5 -9.98 -6.86 21.31
C LEU A 5 -9.29 -6.24 20.09
N THR A 6 -8.27 -5.40 20.29
CA THR A 6 -7.61 -4.64 19.20
C THR A 6 -6.31 -5.27 18.73
N TYR A 7 -5.59 -5.95 19.64
CA TYR A 7 -4.25 -6.48 19.37
C TYR A 7 -4.21 -8.00 19.36
N LEU A 8 -3.21 -8.55 18.68
CA LEU A 8 -2.79 -9.95 18.78
C LEU A 8 -2.01 -10.21 20.07
N ASN A 9 -1.86 -11.49 20.44
CA ASN A 9 -1.06 -11.88 21.60
C ASN A 9 0.45 -11.73 21.35
N GLU A 10 0.86 -11.84 20.08
CA GLU A 10 2.22 -11.63 19.59
C GLU A 10 2.14 -10.95 18.21
N PRO A 11 3.18 -10.19 17.79
CA PRO A 11 3.12 -9.51 16.51
C PRO A 11 3.28 -10.52 15.36
N ASN A 12 2.50 -10.34 14.31
CA ASN A 12 2.82 -10.97 13.04
C ASN A 12 4.00 -10.22 12.41
N THR A 13 5.14 -10.90 12.32
CA THR A 13 6.39 -10.38 11.75
C THR A 13 6.63 -10.81 10.31
N ASP A 14 5.65 -11.46 9.66
CA ASP A 14 5.73 -11.77 8.24
C ASP A 14 5.79 -10.46 7.46
N VAL A 15 6.82 -10.35 6.62
CA VAL A 15 7.04 -9.19 5.77
C VAL A 15 6.67 -9.56 4.34
N GLU A 16 5.63 -8.93 3.82
CA GLU A 16 5.31 -8.99 2.39
C GLU A 16 6.15 -7.94 1.68
N THR A 17 6.94 -8.37 0.69
CA THR A 17 7.79 -7.47 -0.11
C THR A 17 7.44 -7.58 -1.59
N GLU A 18 7.25 -6.43 -2.22
CA GLU A 18 7.13 -6.29 -3.67
C GLU A 18 8.32 -5.45 -4.16
N CYS A 19 8.99 -5.92 -5.19
CA CYS A 19 10.07 -5.19 -5.83
C CYS A 19 9.94 -5.26 -7.35
N GLY A 20 10.56 -4.31 -8.02
CA GLY A 20 10.60 -4.29 -9.47
C GLY A 20 11.69 -3.38 -10.02
N ASP A 21 12.02 -3.61 -11.28
CA ASP A 21 12.99 -2.84 -12.02
C ASP A 21 12.38 -2.48 -13.38
N TRP A 22 12.38 -1.19 -13.71
CA TRP A 22 11.86 -0.68 -14.96
C TRP A 22 12.95 -0.22 -15.93
N GLY A 23 14.23 -0.40 -15.60
CA GLY A 23 15.41 0.01 -16.36
C GLY A 23 16.05 1.28 -15.78
N PRO A 24 15.42 2.47 -15.93
CA PRO A 24 15.96 3.70 -15.37
C PRO A 24 15.52 3.95 -13.91
N LEU A 25 14.66 3.07 -13.36
CA LEU A 25 14.09 3.20 -12.03
C LEU A 25 13.81 1.80 -11.47
N SER A 26 14.30 1.53 -10.26
CA SER A 26 14.00 0.31 -9.51
C SER A 26 13.31 0.69 -8.21
N TYR A 27 12.45 -0.19 -7.68
CA TYR A 27 11.71 0.05 -6.44
C TYR A 27 11.59 -1.21 -5.59
N SER A 28 11.32 -0.98 -4.30
CA SER A 28 10.94 -2.01 -3.35
C SER A 28 9.97 -1.40 -2.34
N VAL A 29 8.98 -2.18 -1.92
CA VAL A 29 8.03 -1.85 -0.86
C VAL A 29 7.84 -3.09 0.01
N SER A 30 7.90 -2.89 1.32
CA SER A 30 7.71 -3.96 2.31
C SER A 30 6.68 -3.53 3.34
N GLY A 31 5.77 -4.44 3.68
CA GLY A 31 4.73 -4.23 4.68
C GLY A 31 4.71 -5.34 5.73
N MET A 32 4.38 -5.00 6.97
CA MET A 32 4.29 -5.93 8.09
C MET A 32 3.08 -5.56 8.95
N GLN A 33 2.24 -6.55 9.27
CA GLN A 33 1.01 -6.34 10.05
C GLN A 33 1.30 -5.95 11.51
N GLY A 34 2.34 -6.55 12.11
CA GLY A 34 2.69 -6.34 13.50
C GLY A 34 1.59 -6.79 14.45
N TRP A 35 1.29 -5.95 15.45
CA TRP A 35 0.38 -6.29 16.55
C TRP A 35 -1.12 -6.16 16.22
N ARG A 36 -1.47 -5.54 15.09
CA ARG A 36 -2.87 -5.36 14.71
C ARG A 36 -3.47 -6.69 14.25
N ARG A 37 -4.78 -6.84 14.41
CA ARG A 37 -5.51 -8.05 13.97
C ARG A 37 -5.60 -8.21 12.46
N SER A 38 -5.44 -7.11 11.71
CA SER A 38 -5.47 -7.10 10.25
C SER A 38 -4.51 -6.05 9.71
N MET A 39 -3.88 -6.37 8.58
CA MET A 39 -3.18 -5.39 7.75
C MET A 39 -4.20 -4.58 6.95
N GLU A 40 -4.32 -3.30 7.30
CA GLU A 40 -5.27 -2.37 6.65
C GLU A 40 -4.61 -1.51 5.58
N ASP A 41 -3.28 -1.45 5.56
CA ASP A 41 -2.54 -0.66 4.59
C ASP A 41 -2.70 -1.20 3.17
N GLY A 42 -2.53 -0.31 2.20
CA GLY A 42 -2.33 -0.62 0.79
C GLY A 42 -1.22 0.23 0.21
N HIS A 43 -0.64 -0.21 -0.91
CA HIS A 43 0.39 0.55 -1.61
C HIS A 43 0.20 0.49 -3.12
N VAL A 44 0.84 1.41 -3.83
CA VAL A 44 0.95 1.40 -5.28
C VAL A 44 2.38 1.73 -5.69
N ALA A 45 2.90 0.99 -6.65
CA ALA A 45 4.12 1.30 -7.38
C ALA A 45 3.81 1.25 -8.88
N HIS A 46 3.93 2.38 -9.56
CA HIS A 46 3.57 2.51 -10.96
C HIS A 46 4.64 3.28 -11.73
N TRP A 47 4.88 2.85 -12.97
CA TRP A 47 5.80 3.50 -13.89
C TRP A 47 5.12 3.75 -15.23
N ASP A 48 4.95 5.04 -15.53
CA ASP A 48 4.55 5.51 -16.85
C ASP A 48 5.81 5.66 -17.71
N LYS A 49 6.04 4.67 -18.58
CA LYS A 49 7.20 4.60 -19.48
C LYS A 49 7.25 5.77 -20.46
N ASP A 50 6.09 6.18 -20.97
CA ASP A 50 5.99 7.18 -22.03
C ASP A 50 6.25 8.58 -21.48
N LYS A 51 5.70 8.88 -20.29
CA LYS A 51 5.94 10.15 -19.60
C LYS A 51 7.23 10.15 -18.78
N ARG A 52 7.85 8.98 -18.57
CA ARG A 52 8.99 8.75 -17.67
C ARG A 52 8.71 9.22 -16.24
N VAL A 53 7.52 8.90 -15.72
CA VAL A 53 7.08 9.29 -14.38
C VAL A 53 6.84 8.05 -13.51
N GLY A 54 7.48 8.01 -12.33
CA GLY A 54 7.19 7.04 -11.29
C GLY A 54 6.17 7.59 -10.30
N ILE A 55 5.16 6.78 -9.95
CA ILE A 55 4.14 7.10 -8.96
C ILE A 55 4.19 6.03 -7.88
N PHE A 56 4.40 6.47 -6.64
CA PHE A 56 4.45 5.60 -5.47
C PHE A 56 3.53 6.16 -4.40
N GLY A 57 2.79 5.29 -3.72
CA GLY A 57 1.88 5.70 -2.65
C GLY A 57 1.69 4.61 -1.61
N VAL A 58 1.57 5.02 -0.36
CA VAL A 58 1.21 4.16 0.78
C VAL A 58 -0.04 4.75 1.42
N PHE A 59 -1.01 3.89 1.71
CA PHE A 59 -2.34 4.26 2.20
C PHE A 59 -2.58 3.53 3.51
N ASP A 60 -2.63 4.27 4.61
CA ASP A 60 -2.96 3.76 5.95
C ASP A 60 -4.49 3.60 6.06
N GLY A 61 -4.96 2.38 6.25
CA GLY A 61 -6.37 2.08 6.43
C GLY A 61 -6.81 2.29 7.88
N HIS A 62 -7.99 2.87 8.09
CA HIS A 62 -8.59 3.00 9.42
C HIS A 62 -10.06 2.58 9.40
N GLY A 63 -10.41 1.61 10.25
CA GLY A 63 -11.76 1.03 10.29
C GLY A 63 -11.99 -0.03 9.21
N GLY A 64 -10.90 -0.58 8.66
CA GLY A 64 -10.90 -1.65 7.67
C GLY A 64 -10.08 -1.31 6.42
N ARG A 65 -9.58 -2.34 5.75
CA ARG A 65 -8.69 -2.24 4.57
C ARG A 65 -9.35 -1.74 3.27
N GLY A 66 -10.68 -1.53 3.26
CA GLY A 66 -11.45 -1.32 2.05
C GLY A 66 -11.05 -0.05 1.29
N ALA A 67 -10.99 1.08 2.01
CA ALA A 67 -10.65 2.37 1.41
C ALA A 67 -9.20 2.40 0.90
N ALA A 68 -8.23 2.00 1.73
CA ALA A 68 -6.82 1.97 1.36
C ALA A 68 -6.56 1.10 0.11
N ARG A 69 -7.15 -0.11 0.05
CA ARG A 69 -7.06 -0.98 -1.13
C ARG A 69 -7.75 -0.39 -2.36
N PHE A 70 -8.92 0.20 -2.20
CA PHE A 70 -9.63 0.84 -3.31
C PHE A 70 -8.79 1.97 -3.91
N VAL A 71 -8.21 2.83 -3.08
CA VAL A 71 -7.35 3.92 -3.53
C VAL A 71 -6.11 3.37 -4.22
N ALA A 72 -5.41 2.39 -3.62
CA ALA A 72 -4.25 1.75 -4.24
C ALA A 72 -4.53 1.22 -5.66
N GLN A 73 -5.72 0.67 -5.90
CA GLN A 73 -6.14 0.13 -7.20
C GLN A 73 -6.59 1.20 -8.21
N LYS A 74 -7.08 2.35 -7.75
CA LYS A 74 -7.78 3.33 -8.61
C LYS A 74 -7.08 4.67 -8.76
N VAL A 75 -6.16 5.01 -7.86
CA VAL A 75 -5.52 6.33 -7.82
C VAL A 75 -4.80 6.68 -9.11
N ILE A 76 -4.11 5.72 -9.74
CA ILE A 76 -3.41 5.94 -11.01
C ILE A 76 -4.40 6.28 -12.12
N GLN A 77 -5.49 5.51 -12.24
CA GLN A 77 -6.53 5.78 -13.22
C GLN A 77 -7.20 7.14 -12.98
N ALA A 78 -7.47 7.49 -11.72
CA ALA A 78 -8.07 8.77 -11.36
C ALA A 78 -7.16 9.95 -11.71
N MET A 79 -5.85 9.84 -11.42
CA MET A 79 -4.86 10.88 -11.74
C MET A 79 -4.69 11.08 -13.24
N VAL A 80 -4.62 9.99 -14.02
CA VAL A 80 -4.44 10.06 -15.48
C VAL A 80 -5.69 10.62 -16.19
N ASN A 81 -6.88 10.30 -15.68
CA ASN A 81 -8.14 10.74 -16.29
C ASN A 81 -8.67 12.08 -15.74
N SER A 82 -8.00 12.67 -14.74
CA SER A 82 -8.40 13.96 -14.19
C SER A 82 -8.16 15.05 -15.23
N LYS A 83 -9.22 15.79 -15.58
CA LYS A 83 -9.04 17.09 -16.24
C LYS A 83 -8.71 18.11 -15.15
N ALA A 84 -7.74 18.97 -15.44
CA ALA A 84 -7.41 20.12 -14.58
C ALA A 84 -8.56 21.14 -14.59
#